data_AF-A0A7W0R3E8-F1
#
_entry.id   AF-A0A7W0R3E8-F1
#
_cell.length_a   1.000
_cell.length_b   1.000
_cell.length_c   1.000
_cell.angle_alpha   90.00
_cell.angle_beta   90.00
_cell.angle_gamma   90.00
#
_symmetry.space_group_name_H-M   'P 1'
#
loop_
_entity.id
_entity.type
_entity.pdbx_description
1 polymer ?
#
loop_
_entity_poly.entity_id
_entity_poly.type
_entity_poly.pdbx_seq_one_letter_code
_entity_poly.pdbx_strand_id
1 'polypeptide(L)'
;TIGDLTANDLRPTGKLHHPRQNYTYPRNYPWLNEIHIFTKSADENEFRVNKAQLALRKRWKGGDCAWWHGDGFKRGGCNKVRWFGKGIKNPSRNYFKYNLKKKPSLSVGESKVKDYKIWSRWFDDEGRMSILKKGRNMNRFEVMKPCEGNPYNFKKCKPNRP
;
A
#
# COMPACT_ATOMS: atom_id res chain seq x y z
N THR A 1 -5.74 -26.41 -29.91
CA THR A 1 -5.52 -24.95 -30.09
C THR A 1 -5.38 -24.33 -28.73
N ILE A 2 -4.28 -23.62 -28.44
CA ILE A 2 -4.17 -22.84 -27.20
C ILE A 2 -5.07 -21.62 -27.41
N GLY A 3 -6.22 -21.58 -26.75
CA GLY A 3 -7.16 -20.46 -26.88
C GLY A 3 -6.51 -19.16 -26.42
N ASP A 4 -6.79 -18.07 -27.14
CA ASP A 4 -6.17 -16.77 -26.91
C ASP A 4 -6.33 -16.30 -25.46
N LEU A 5 -5.26 -16.46 -24.67
CA LEU A 5 -5.15 -15.85 -23.35
C LEU A 5 -5.24 -14.34 -23.53
N THR A 6 -6.28 -13.72 -22.98
CA THR A 6 -6.47 -12.29 -23.15
C THR A 6 -5.31 -11.53 -22.49
N ALA A 7 -5.06 -10.30 -22.91
CA ALA A 7 -4.05 -9.44 -22.29
C ALA A 7 -4.30 -9.14 -20.79
N ASN A 8 -5.44 -9.59 -20.22
CA ASN A 8 -5.69 -9.59 -18.78
C ASN A 8 -5.23 -10.88 -18.09
N ASP A 9 -5.30 -12.03 -18.76
CA ASP A 9 -4.89 -13.34 -18.23
C ASP A 9 -3.37 -13.47 -18.12
N LEU A 10 -2.65 -12.79 -19.03
CA LEU A 10 -1.19 -12.66 -18.98
C LEU A 10 -0.66 -11.69 -17.90
N ARG A 11 -1.52 -10.96 -17.18
CA ARG A 11 -1.05 -10.00 -16.15
C ARG A 11 -0.90 -10.69 -14.80
N PRO A 12 0.23 -10.50 -14.09
CA PRO A 12 0.46 -11.19 -12.83
C PRO A 12 -0.60 -10.81 -11.80
N THR A 13 -1.24 -11.83 -11.23
CA THR A 13 -2.09 -11.67 -10.05
C THR A 13 -1.22 -11.64 -8.78
N GLY A 14 -1.81 -11.36 -7.63
CA GLY A 14 -1.06 -11.23 -6.39
C GLY A 14 -1.92 -10.92 -5.17
N LYS A 15 -1.40 -11.29 -4.00
CA LYS A 15 -1.94 -10.96 -2.67
C LYS A 15 -1.07 -9.87 -2.03
N LEU A 16 -1.65 -9.07 -1.15
CA LEU A 16 -0.96 -7.96 -0.50
C LEU A 16 -1.58 -7.65 0.87
N HIS A 17 -0.77 -7.04 1.74
CA HIS A 17 -1.17 -6.48 3.02
C HIS A 17 -0.77 -5.01 3.05
N HIS A 18 -1.76 -4.11 3.06
CA HIS A 18 -1.58 -2.66 3.22
C HIS A 18 -2.89 -2.04 3.71
N PRO A 19 -2.94 -0.74 4.07
CA PRO A 19 -4.18 -0.07 4.46
C PRO A 19 -5.33 -0.29 3.46
N ARG A 20 -6.50 -0.65 4.00
CA ARG A 20 -7.71 -0.97 3.23
C ARG A 20 -8.43 0.29 2.75
N GLN A 21 -9.13 0.18 1.63
CA GLN A 21 -9.91 1.26 1.04
C GLN A 21 -10.96 1.80 2.02
N ASN A 22 -10.96 3.12 2.23
CA ASN A 22 -11.82 3.90 3.12
C ASN A 22 -11.73 3.56 4.61
N TYR A 23 -10.70 2.85 5.08
CA TYR A 23 -10.55 2.57 6.50
C TYR A 23 -9.82 3.72 7.22
N THR A 24 -10.20 3.97 8.47
CA THR A 24 -9.52 4.90 9.37
C THR A 24 -8.67 4.13 10.36
N TYR A 25 -7.36 4.36 10.34
CA TYR A 25 -6.37 3.63 11.13
C TYR A 25 -5.90 4.45 12.33
N PRO A 26 -5.90 3.89 13.55
CA PRO A 26 -5.22 4.51 14.68
C PRO A 26 -3.71 4.61 14.44
N ARG A 27 -3.07 5.74 14.81
CA ARG A 27 -1.63 5.96 14.55
C ARG A 27 -0.70 4.94 15.24
N ASN A 28 -1.15 4.30 16.33
CA ASN A 28 -0.43 3.22 17.01
C ASN A 28 -0.70 1.82 16.45
N TYR A 29 -1.57 1.65 15.44
CA TYR A 29 -1.84 0.36 14.82
C TYR A 29 -0.56 -0.32 14.30
N PRO A 30 -0.29 -1.61 14.61
CA PRO A 30 1.01 -2.23 14.37
C PRO A 30 1.44 -2.26 12.92
N TRP A 31 0.49 -2.55 12.03
CA TRP A 31 0.76 -2.77 10.61
C TRP A 31 0.47 -1.53 9.75
N LEU A 32 0.26 -0.35 10.34
CA LEU A 32 0.01 0.90 9.59
C LEU A 32 1.24 1.35 8.78
N ASN A 33 2.44 0.98 9.24
CA ASN A 33 3.70 1.25 8.56
C ASN A 33 4.25 0.03 7.79
N GLU A 34 3.57 -1.11 7.80
CA GLU A 34 4.01 -2.33 7.12
C GLU A 34 3.19 -2.58 5.86
N ILE A 35 3.88 -2.79 4.73
CA ILE A 35 3.27 -3.11 3.45
C ILE A 35 3.92 -4.39 2.94
N HIS A 36 3.14 -5.46 2.81
CA HIS A 36 3.61 -6.74 2.26
C HIS A 36 3.00 -6.96 0.88
N ILE A 37 3.80 -7.41 -0.08
CA ILE A 37 3.35 -7.87 -1.40
C ILE A 37 3.87 -9.30 -1.52
N PHE A 38 2.96 -10.28 -1.56
CA PHE A 38 3.31 -11.69 -1.54
C PHE A 38 3.87 -12.12 -2.90
N THR A 39 5.01 -12.80 -2.90
CA THR A 39 5.75 -13.22 -4.10
C THR A 39 5.38 -14.61 -4.58
N LYS A 40 4.75 -15.43 -3.75
CA LYS A 40 4.25 -16.77 -4.06
C LYS A 40 2.96 -16.99 -3.25
N SER A 41 2.04 -17.84 -3.74
CA SER A 41 0.95 -18.34 -2.90
C SER A 41 1.49 -19.38 -1.91
N ALA A 42 0.86 -19.53 -0.74
CA ALA A 42 1.19 -20.63 0.18
C ALA A 42 0.81 -21.99 -0.44
N ASP A 43 -0.21 -21.98 -1.28
CA ASP A 43 -0.92 -23.17 -1.76
C ASP A 43 -0.44 -23.62 -3.15
N GLU A 44 0.82 -23.29 -3.49
CA GLU A 44 1.52 -23.62 -4.74
C GLU A 44 0.70 -23.52 -6.04
N ASN A 45 -0.18 -22.50 -6.12
CA ASN A 45 -0.66 -21.94 -7.37
C ASN A 45 -1.18 -20.50 -7.21
N GLU A 46 -0.78 -19.53 -8.03
CA GLU A 46 0.57 -19.29 -8.55
C GLU A 46 0.72 -17.75 -8.61
N PHE A 47 1.85 -17.20 -8.17
CA PHE A 47 2.15 -15.77 -8.29
C PHE A 47 3.61 -15.62 -8.74
N ARG A 48 3.83 -15.13 -9.95
CA ARG A 48 5.17 -14.76 -10.45
C ARG A 48 5.41 -13.30 -10.17
N VAL A 49 6.00 -12.97 -9.02
CA VAL A 49 6.43 -11.58 -8.75
C VAL A 49 7.92 -11.49 -8.49
N ASN A 50 8.65 -10.99 -9.49
CA ASN A 50 10.07 -10.69 -9.41
C ASN A 50 10.31 -9.27 -8.82
N LYS A 51 9.42 -8.32 -9.14
CA LYS A 51 9.58 -6.90 -8.77
C LYS A 51 8.28 -6.29 -8.26
N ALA A 52 8.37 -5.48 -7.21
CA ALA A 52 7.26 -4.68 -6.71
C ALA A 52 7.60 -3.18 -6.68
N GLN A 53 6.58 -2.33 -6.88
CA GLN A 53 6.65 -0.89 -6.69
C GLN A 53 5.48 -0.39 -5.86
N LEU A 54 5.75 0.64 -5.06
CA LEU A 54 4.81 1.28 -4.16
C LEU A 54 4.71 2.77 -4.51
N ALA A 55 3.55 3.38 -4.37
CA ALA A 55 3.39 4.82 -4.28
C ALA A 55 2.50 5.14 -3.08
N LEU A 56 2.87 6.15 -2.30
CA LEU A 56 2.07 6.64 -1.18
C LEU A 56 1.98 8.16 -1.28
N ARG A 57 0.75 8.68 -1.38
CA ARG A 57 0.44 10.10 -1.43
C ARG A 57 -0.23 10.53 -0.14
N LYS A 58 0.24 11.66 0.40
CA LYS A 58 -0.42 12.46 1.43
C LYS A 58 -1.14 13.61 0.74
N ARG A 59 -2.40 13.87 1.11
CA ARG A 59 -3.18 15.03 0.64
C ARG A 59 -3.54 15.92 1.82
N TRP A 60 -3.41 17.23 1.69
CA TRP A 60 -3.85 18.21 2.68
C TRP A 60 -5.29 18.66 2.44
N LYS A 61 -5.93 19.24 3.46
CA LYS A 61 -7.31 19.76 3.38
C LYS A 61 -7.44 20.88 2.33
N GLY A 62 -6.43 21.75 2.23
CA GLY A 62 -6.31 22.79 1.18
C GLY A 62 -5.91 22.30 -0.22
N GLY A 63 -6.07 21.01 -0.52
CA GLY A 63 -5.87 20.46 -1.89
C GLY A 63 -4.46 19.98 -2.21
N ASP A 64 -3.43 20.57 -1.61
CA ASP A 64 -2.01 20.19 -1.78
C ASP A 64 -1.75 18.68 -1.66
N CYS A 65 -0.73 18.19 -2.38
CA CYS A 65 -0.23 16.82 -2.26
C CYS A 65 1.29 16.73 -2.01
N ALA A 66 1.67 15.63 -1.36
CA ALA A 66 3.05 15.18 -1.26
C ALA A 66 3.12 13.67 -1.46
N TRP A 67 4.27 13.22 -1.93
CA TRP A 67 4.54 11.81 -2.21
C TRP A 67 5.61 11.29 -1.26
N TRP A 68 5.55 10.00 -0.96
CA TRP A 68 6.53 9.34 -0.13
C TRP A 68 7.80 9.02 -0.92
N HIS A 69 8.97 9.38 -0.37
CA HIS A 69 10.26 9.21 -1.03
C HIS A 69 11.26 8.33 -0.25
N GLY A 70 10.80 7.59 0.76
CA GLY A 70 11.59 6.57 1.49
C GLY A 70 11.93 6.96 2.93
N ASP A 71 12.05 8.25 3.20
CA ASP A 71 12.44 8.88 4.48
C ASP A 71 11.41 9.90 4.99
N GLY A 72 10.50 10.33 4.11
CA GLY A 72 9.50 11.35 4.36
C GLY A 72 8.61 11.63 3.14
N PHE A 73 7.75 12.64 3.29
CA PHE A 73 6.88 13.14 2.23
C PHE A 73 7.47 14.42 1.62
N LYS A 74 7.64 14.49 0.30
CA LYS A 74 8.04 15.71 -0.43
C LYS A 74 6.87 16.21 -1.29
N ARG A 75 6.68 17.54 -1.34
CA ARG A 75 5.59 18.18 -2.09
C ARG A 75 5.61 17.79 -3.58
N GLY A 76 4.43 17.71 -4.18
CA GLY A 76 4.28 17.46 -5.62
C GLY A 76 2.83 17.23 -6.03
N GLY A 77 2.51 17.54 -7.28
CA GLY A 77 1.13 17.52 -7.80
C GLY A 77 0.35 16.23 -7.53
N CYS A 78 -0.97 16.37 -7.36
CA CYS A 78 -1.86 15.28 -6.95
C CYS A 78 -2.13 14.22 -8.04
N ASN A 79 -1.96 14.59 -9.32
CA ASN A 79 -2.57 13.89 -10.46
C ASN A 79 -1.70 12.75 -11.02
N LYS A 80 -0.36 12.89 -10.97
CA LYS A 80 0.58 11.88 -11.48
C LYS A 80 1.11 11.00 -10.34
N VAL A 81 0.88 9.69 -10.44
CA VAL A 81 1.37 8.72 -9.43
C VAL A 81 2.89 8.69 -9.41
N ARG A 82 3.49 8.91 -8.23
CA ARG A 82 4.95 8.87 -8.04
C ARG A 82 5.36 7.56 -7.36
N TRP A 83 5.88 6.64 -8.15
CA TRP A 83 6.39 5.35 -7.69
C TRP A 83 7.71 5.52 -6.94
N PHE A 84 7.76 4.96 -5.73
CA PHE A 84 8.94 4.86 -4.89
C PHE A 84 9.74 3.59 -5.22
N GLY A 85 11.07 3.72 -5.23
CA GLY A 85 12.04 2.63 -5.36
C GLY A 85 12.36 2.20 -6.80
N LYS A 86 13.59 1.70 -7.00
CA LYS A 86 14.06 1.06 -8.25
C LYS A 86 13.39 -0.31 -8.53
N GLY A 87 12.27 -0.60 -7.84
CA GLY A 87 11.75 -1.93 -7.61
C GLY A 87 12.29 -2.48 -6.28
N ILE A 88 11.41 -3.00 -5.43
CA ILE A 88 11.83 -3.87 -4.34
C ILE A 88 12.16 -5.21 -5.00
N LYS A 89 13.42 -5.64 -4.90
CA LYS A 89 13.92 -6.95 -5.35
C LYS A 89 13.88 -7.93 -4.18
N ASN A 90 13.74 -9.21 -4.49
CA ASN A 90 13.29 -10.23 -3.55
C ASN A 90 14.36 -10.58 -2.48
N PRO A 91 14.15 -10.26 -1.19
CA PRO A 91 15.03 -10.67 -0.09
C PRO A 91 14.47 -11.86 0.71
N SER A 92 13.27 -12.36 0.37
CA SER A 92 12.52 -13.37 1.12
C SER A 92 11.56 -14.08 0.16
N ARG A 93 11.77 -15.38 -0.07
CA ARG A 93 11.08 -16.20 -1.10
C ARG A 93 9.56 -16.01 -1.18
N ASN A 94 8.90 -15.59 -0.09
CA ASN A 94 7.45 -15.54 0.04
C ASN A 94 6.82 -14.12 -0.02
N TYR A 95 7.58 -13.03 0.21
CA TYR A 95 7.03 -11.66 0.11
C TYR A 95 8.09 -10.54 0.10
N PHE A 96 7.77 -9.43 -0.56
CA PHE A 96 8.43 -8.14 -0.29
C PHE A 96 7.82 -7.49 0.95
N LYS A 97 8.66 -7.13 1.92
CA LYS A 97 8.29 -6.25 3.04
C LYS A 97 8.77 -4.83 2.78
N TYR A 98 7.87 -3.87 2.93
CA TYR A 98 8.23 -2.46 2.96
C TYR A 98 7.73 -1.80 4.25
N ASN A 99 8.69 -1.27 5.01
CA ASN A 99 8.42 -0.55 6.25
C ASN A 99 8.57 0.97 6.02
N LEU A 100 7.52 1.74 6.28
CA LEU A 100 7.61 3.20 6.31
C LEU A 100 8.48 3.64 7.49
N LYS A 101 9.65 4.24 7.21
CA LYS A 101 10.58 4.77 8.23
C LYS A 101 9.95 5.75 9.21
N LYS A 102 8.86 6.42 8.81
CA LYS A 102 8.08 7.33 9.66
C LYS A 102 6.60 6.99 9.51
N LYS A 103 5.90 6.81 10.63
CA LYS A 103 4.45 6.59 10.64
C LYS A 103 3.73 7.81 10.02
N PRO A 104 2.65 7.61 9.24
CA PRO A 104 1.87 8.73 8.72
C PRO A 104 1.40 9.67 9.84
N SER A 105 1.30 10.96 9.52
CA SER A 105 0.65 11.96 10.38
C SER A 105 -0.87 11.71 10.47
N LEU A 106 -1.52 12.23 11.51
CA LEU A 106 -2.99 12.23 11.62
C LEU A 106 -3.63 12.88 10.39
N SER A 107 -4.85 12.46 10.01
CA SER A 107 -5.73 13.12 9.04
C SER A 107 -7.15 13.35 9.58
N VAL A 108 -7.58 12.62 10.61
CA VAL A 108 -8.84 12.85 11.31
C VAL A 108 -8.67 13.92 12.41
N GLY A 109 -9.72 14.70 12.67
CA GLY A 109 -9.72 15.82 13.62
C GLY A 109 -9.07 17.09 13.06
N GLU A 110 -8.42 17.87 13.93
CA GLU A 110 -7.81 19.17 13.63
C GLU A 110 -6.59 19.14 12.68
N SER A 111 -6.16 17.95 12.25
CA SER A 111 -5.04 17.83 11.31
C SER A 111 -5.28 18.59 10.01
N LYS A 112 -4.22 19.22 9.47
CA LYS A 112 -4.23 19.82 8.12
C LYS A 112 -4.23 18.76 7.00
N VAL A 113 -4.03 17.49 7.32
CA VAL A 113 -4.05 16.36 6.35
C VAL A 113 -5.50 15.93 6.11
N LYS A 114 -5.86 15.64 4.86
CA LYS A 114 -7.19 15.14 4.45
C LYS A 114 -7.23 13.62 4.39
N ASP A 115 -6.28 13.02 3.68
CA ASP A 115 -6.18 11.56 3.55
C ASP A 115 -4.83 11.12 3.00
N TYR A 116 -4.64 9.80 3.01
CA TYR A 116 -3.61 9.11 2.27
C TYR A 116 -4.23 8.29 1.14
N LYS A 117 -3.46 8.11 0.07
CA LYS A 117 -3.76 7.11 -0.96
C LYS A 117 -2.50 6.32 -1.26
N ILE A 118 -2.63 5.00 -1.27
CA ILE A 118 -1.56 4.04 -1.51
C ILE A 118 -1.86 3.27 -2.80
N TRP A 119 -0.83 3.03 -3.60
CA TRP A 119 -0.87 2.21 -4.80
C TRP A 119 0.28 1.21 -4.73
N SER A 120 0.00 -0.04 -5.05
CA SER A 120 1.00 -1.09 -5.18
C SER A 120 0.86 -1.71 -6.57
N ARG A 121 1.99 -1.96 -7.24
CA ARG A 121 2.01 -2.73 -8.48
C ARG A 121 3.16 -3.70 -8.47
N TRP A 122 2.98 -4.82 -9.16
CA TRP A 122 3.96 -5.87 -9.26
C TRP A 122 4.16 -6.31 -10.70
N PHE A 123 5.30 -6.94 -10.94
CA PHE A 123 5.77 -7.36 -12.26
C PHE A 123 6.30 -8.79 -12.17
N ASP A 124 6.01 -9.58 -13.20
CA ASP A 124 6.62 -10.90 -13.42
C ASP A 124 7.97 -10.78 -14.14
N ASP A 125 8.54 -11.92 -14.51
CA ASP A 125 9.85 -12.03 -15.17
C ASP A 125 9.86 -11.47 -16.60
N GLU A 126 8.70 -11.46 -17.26
CA GLU A 126 8.49 -10.81 -18.57
C GLU A 126 8.27 -9.29 -18.43
N GLY A 127 8.20 -8.76 -17.21
CA GLY A 127 7.94 -7.35 -16.93
C GLY A 127 6.49 -6.92 -17.11
N ARG A 128 5.54 -7.85 -17.27
CA ARG A 128 4.11 -7.55 -17.38
C ARG A 128 3.59 -7.03 -16.05
N MET A 129 2.80 -5.95 -16.10
CA MET A 129 2.41 -5.18 -14.91
C MET A 129 1.00 -5.56 -14.41
N SER A 130 0.87 -5.74 -13.09
CA SER A 130 -0.42 -5.91 -12.42
C SER A 130 -1.39 -4.74 -12.64
N ILE A 131 -2.68 -5.02 -12.87
CA ILE A 131 -3.73 -3.98 -12.98
C ILE A 131 -3.94 -3.28 -11.63
N LEU A 132 -4.05 -1.95 -11.63
CA LEU A 132 -4.49 -1.18 -10.47
C LEU A 132 -6.02 -1.26 -10.33
N LYS A 133 -6.49 -1.91 -9.26
CA LYS A 133 -7.91 -2.05 -8.90
C LYS A 133 -8.17 -1.43 -7.52
N LYS A 134 -9.18 -0.55 -7.44
CA LYS A 134 -9.64 0.07 -6.18
C LYS A 134 -10.03 -1.02 -5.18
N GLY A 135 -9.70 -0.87 -3.90
CA GLY A 135 -9.99 -1.89 -2.88
C GLY A 135 -8.98 -3.05 -2.80
N ARG A 136 -8.25 -3.31 -3.90
CA ARG A 136 -7.14 -4.28 -3.93
C ARG A 136 -5.80 -3.57 -3.69
N ASN A 137 -5.19 -3.10 -4.76
CA ASN A 137 -3.84 -2.52 -4.79
C ASN A 137 -3.85 -0.99 -5.04
N MET A 138 -5.02 -0.34 -5.00
CA MET A 138 -5.16 1.11 -4.97
C MET A 138 -6.17 1.51 -3.89
N ASN A 139 -5.70 1.97 -2.73
CA ASN A 139 -6.54 2.23 -1.56
C ASN A 139 -6.39 3.65 -1.02
N ARG A 140 -7.50 4.32 -0.71
CA ARG A 140 -7.54 5.51 0.16
C ARG A 140 -7.65 5.06 1.62
N PHE A 141 -6.97 5.73 2.54
CA PHE A 141 -7.14 5.51 3.98
C PHE A 141 -6.89 6.79 4.77
N GLU A 142 -7.32 6.80 6.03
CA GLU A 142 -7.16 7.91 6.95
C GLU A 142 -6.45 7.47 8.23
N VAL A 143 -5.92 8.42 9.00
CA VAL A 143 -5.21 8.14 10.26
C VAL A 143 -5.78 8.99 11.38
N MET A 144 -6.19 8.36 12.47
CA MET A 144 -6.74 9.01 13.66
C MET A 144 -5.76 8.97 14.84
N LYS A 145 -6.11 9.66 15.94
CA LYS A 145 -5.36 9.61 17.19
C LYS A 145 -5.08 8.15 17.61
N PRO A 146 -3.99 7.87 18.33
CA PRO A 146 -3.76 6.55 18.92
C PRO A 146 -4.98 6.08 19.72
N CYS A 147 -5.26 4.78 19.73
CA CYS A 147 -6.23 4.23 20.67
C CYS A 147 -5.70 4.37 22.10
N GLU A 148 -6.58 4.72 23.02
CA GLU A 148 -6.29 4.65 24.45
C GLU A 148 -6.27 3.18 24.90
N GLY A 149 -5.17 2.78 25.55
CA GLY A 149 -4.95 1.41 26.00
C GLY A 149 -3.51 0.93 25.84
N ASN A 150 -3.18 -0.14 26.54
CA ASN A 150 -1.86 -0.78 26.52
C ASN A 150 -1.42 -1.09 25.07
N PRO A 151 -0.21 -0.68 24.64
CA PRO A 151 0.28 -0.89 23.27
C PRO A 151 0.43 -2.36 22.87
N TYR A 152 0.35 -3.33 23.79
CA TYR A 152 0.33 -4.76 23.47
C TYR A 152 -1.08 -5.33 23.28
N ASN A 153 -2.14 -4.62 23.67
CA ASN A 153 -3.54 -5.08 23.54
C ASN A 153 -4.19 -4.59 22.23
N PHE A 154 -3.66 -5.05 21.10
CA PHE A 154 -4.12 -4.68 19.76
C PHE A 154 -5.59 -5.00 19.47
N LYS A 155 -6.25 -5.85 20.28
CA LYS A 155 -7.67 -6.20 20.11
C LYS A 155 -8.60 -4.98 20.19
N LYS A 156 -8.27 -4.00 21.05
CA LYS A 156 -9.00 -2.74 21.18
C LYS A 156 -8.63 -1.72 20.09
N CYS A 157 -7.45 -1.84 19.51
CA CYS A 157 -6.95 -0.86 18.54
C CYS A 157 -7.11 -1.34 17.11
N LYS A 158 -8.36 -1.47 16.67
CA LYS A 158 -8.71 -1.90 15.30
C LYS A 158 -8.99 -0.70 14.39
N PRO A 159 -8.78 -0.83 13.07
CA PRO A 159 -9.19 0.20 12.13
C PRO A 159 -10.71 0.26 11.99
N ASN A 160 -11.27 1.45 11.94
CA ASN A 160 -12.70 1.65 11.71
C ASN A 160 -13.02 1.52 10.22
N ARG A 161 -14.12 0.82 9.92
CA ARG A 161 -14.75 0.81 8.60
C ARG A 161 -15.69 2.03 8.47
N PRO A 162 -15.97 2.50 7.26
CA PRO A 162 -17.20 3.28 6.99
C PRO A 162 -18.44 2.45 7.34
#